data_AF-A0A371GFS0-F1
#
_entry.id   AF-A0A371GFS0-F1
#
_cell.length_a   1.000
_cell.length_b   1.000
_cell.length_c   1.000
_cell.angle_alpha   90.00
_cell.angle_beta   90.00
_cell.angle_gamma   90.00
#
_symmetry.space_group_name_H-M   'P 1'
#
loop_
_entity.id
_entity.type
_entity.pdbx_description
1 polymer ?
#
loop_
_entity_poly.entity_id
_entity_poly.type
_entity_poly.pdbx_seq_one_letter_code
_entity_poly.pdbx_strand_id
1 'polypeptide(L)'
;MCLVLNCLLDNLLAAFERMLEEFKDIFPKEMPKGLPPIQGIEHQIDFVPGASLPNNPAYRANLEESKEYKDRYLISCLDDLLDELRGACVFSKIDLRSRYHQIHMKKGG
;
A
#
# COMPACT_ATOMS: atom_id res chain seq x y z
N MET A 1 -8.16 -2.33 -42.01
CA MET A 1 -7.85 -3.14 -40.80
C MET A 1 -7.49 -2.30 -39.57
N CYS A 2 -7.14 -1.01 -39.69
CA CYS A 2 -6.78 -0.17 -38.52
C CYS A 2 -7.96 0.30 -37.65
N LEU A 3 -9.19 0.37 -38.18
CA LEU A 3 -10.36 0.86 -37.42
C LEU A 3 -10.81 -0.11 -36.30
N VAL A 4 -10.54 -1.41 -36.44
CA VAL A 4 -10.96 -2.43 -35.47
C VAL A 4 -10.12 -2.36 -34.18
N LEU A 5 -8.86 -1.96 -34.26
CA LEU A 5 -7.98 -1.79 -33.09
C LEU A 5 -8.36 -0.56 -32.25
N ASN A 6 -8.79 0.54 -32.88
CA ASN A 6 -9.24 1.73 -32.13
C ASN A 6 -10.56 1.48 -31.40
N CYS A 7 -11.56 0.85 -32.04
CA CYS A 7 -12.82 0.53 -31.34
C CYS A 7 -12.61 -0.36 -30.10
N LEU A 8 -11.61 -1.26 -30.11
CA LEU A 8 -11.32 -2.13 -28.98
C LEU A 8 -10.63 -1.39 -27.83
N LEU A 9 -9.82 -0.38 -28.15
CA LEU A 9 -9.19 0.52 -27.18
C LEU A 9 -10.19 1.55 -26.61
N ASP A 10 -11.08 2.10 -27.45
CA ASP A 10 -12.10 3.07 -27.05
C ASP A 10 -13.14 2.45 -26.12
N ASN A 11 -13.54 1.20 -26.39
CA ASN A 11 -14.42 0.43 -25.51
C ASN A 11 -13.74 0.10 -24.17
N LEU A 12 -12.44 -0.19 -24.18
CA LEU A 12 -11.66 -0.43 -22.97
C LEU A 12 -11.58 0.85 -22.12
N LEU A 13 -11.31 2.00 -22.73
CA LEU A 13 -11.22 3.29 -22.06
C LEU A 13 -12.57 3.68 -21.43
N ALA A 14 -13.67 3.55 -22.17
CA ALA A 14 -15.01 3.86 -21.65
C ALA A 14 -15.44 2.93 -20.51
N ALA A 15 -15.10 1.64 -20.58
CA ALA A 15 -15.34 0.69 -19.51
C ALA A 15 -14.47 1.00 -18.27
N PHE A 16 -13.23 1.43 -18.48
CA PHE A 16 -12.32 1.82 -17.40
C PHE A 16 -12.81 3.06 -16.65
N GLU A 17 -13.25 4.10 -17.36
CA GLU A 17 -13.83 5.31 -16.73
C GLU A 17 -15.08 4.99 -15.92
N ARG A 18 -15.96 4.12 -16.43
CA ARG A 18 -17.12 3.65 -15.67
C ARG A 18 -16.73 2.93 -14.38
N MET A 19 -15.68 2.10 -14.44
CA MET A 19 -15.14 1.40 -13.29
C MET A 19 -14.53 2.38 -12.28
N LEU A 20 -13.79 3.39 -12.73
CA LEU A 20 -13.24 4.41 -11.84
C LEU A 20 -14.32 5.21 -11.11
N GLU A 21 -15.44 5.53 -11.77
CA GLU A 21 -16.54 6.23 -11.10
C GLU A 21 -17.26 5.32 -10.09
N GLU A 22 -17.33 4.01 -10.33
CA GLU A 22 -17.88 3.03 -9.38
C GLU A 22 -17.03 2.93 -8.09
N PHE A 23 -15.71 3.04 -8.19
CA PHE A 23 -14.77 2.90 -7.06
C PHE A 23 -14.20 4.23 -6.53
N LYS A 24 -14.88 5.35 -6.80
CA LYS A 24 -14.42 6.70 -6.44
C LYS A 24 -14.25 6.91 -4.93
N ASP A 25 -15.02 6.18 -4.13
CA ASP A 25 -14.98 6.19 -2.67
C ASP A 25 -13.72 5.53 -2.09
N ILE A 26 -13.11 4.57 -2.82
CA ILE A 26 -11.87 3.90 -2.43
C ILE A 26 -10.65 4.85 -2.55
N PHE A 27 -10.73 5.86 -3.41
CA PHE A 27 -9.64 6.81 -3.69
C PHE A 27 -9.95 8.24 -3.20
N PRO A 28 -10.17 8.46 -1.88
CA PRO A 28 -10.49 9.78 -1.38
C PRO A 28 -9.32 10.76 -1.57
N LYS A 29 -9.65 12.01 -1.91
CA LYS A 29 -8.65 13.07 -2.14
C LYS A 29 -7.89 13.42 -0.85
N GLU A 30 -8.54 13.26 0.30
CA GLU A 30 -8.00 13.50 1.64
C GLU A 30 -8.02 12.23 2.48
N MET A 31 -7.08 12.11 3.42
CA MET A 31 -7.02 10.99 4.35
C MET A 31 -8.16 11.12 5.39
N PRO A 32 -8.94 10.04 5.65
CA PRO A 32 -9.98 10.09 6.67
C PRO A 32 -9.34 10.39 8.04
N LYS A 33 -9.99 11.25 8.84
CA LYS A 33 -9.47 11.72 10.14
C LYS A 33 -9.67 10.72 11.29
N GLY A 34 -10.31 9.58 11.03
CA GLY A 34 -10.59 8.56 12.03
C GLY A 34 -9.60 7.40 11.97
N LEU A 35 -9.71 6.49 12.95
CA LEU A 35 -9.13 5.16 12.80
C LEU A 35 -9.72 4.51 11.54
N PRO A 36 -8.97 3.65 10.84
CA PRO A 36 -9.55 2.89 9.75
C PRO A 36 -10.79 2.10 10.22
N PRO A 37 -11.51 1.41 9.34
CA PRO A 37 -12.47 0.36 9.74
C PRO A 37 -11.76 -0.94 10.13
N ILE A 38 -12.26 -1.68 11.13
CA ILE A 38 -11.68 -2.99 11.50
C ILE A 38 -11.88 -3.98 10.33
N GLN A 39 -10.79 -4.46 9.73
CA GLN A 39 -10.82 -5.30 8.51
C GLN A 39 -10.51 -6.78 8.77
N GLY A 40 -10.74 -7.27 9.99
CA GLY A 40 -10.45 -8.67 10.38
C GLY A 40 -8.96 -9.00 10.54
N ILE A 41 -8.07 -8.10 10.12
CA ILE A 41 -6.62 -8.17 10.33
C ILE A 41 -6.23 -7.02 11.25
N GLU A 42 -5.72 -7.36 12.43
CA GLU A 42 -5.11 -6.40 13.36
C GLU A 42 -3.61 -6.64 13.39
N HIS A 43 -2.83 -5.58 13.25
CA HIS A 43 -1.40 -5.64 13.42
C HIS A 43 -1.06 -5.77 14.91
N GLN A 44 -0.45 -6.90 15.26
CA GLN A 44 0.09 -7.17 16.58
C GLN A 44 1.61 -7.10 16.50
N ILE A 45 2.24 -6.30 17.36
CA ILE A 45 3.69 -6.32 17.54
C ILE A 45 3.97 -7.35 18.61
N ASP A 46 4.54 -8.48 18.22
CA ASP A 46 4.95 -9.51 19.15
C ASP A 46 6.28 -9.13 19.79
N PHE A 47 6.29 -9.08 21.12
CA PHE A 47 7.53 -8.87 21.88
C PHE A 47 8.27 -10.19 22.06
N VAL A 48 9.59 -10.13 21.98
CA VAL A 48 10.43 -11.24 22.46
C VAL A 48 10.17 -11.40 23.97
N PRO A 49 9.91 -12.62 24.50
CA PRO A 49 9.69 -12.83 25.93
C PRO A 49 10.84 -12.25 26.76
N GLY A 50 10.51 -11.39 27.74
CA GLY A 50 11.49 -10.69 28.58
C GLY A 50 11.98 -9.34 28.05
N ALA A 51 11.52 -8.90 26.87
CA ALA A 51 11.81 -7.56 26.38
C ALA A 51 11.07 -6.48 27.20
N SER A 52 11.81 -5.46 27.64
CA SER A 52 11.23 -4.26 28.26
C SER A 52 10.84 -3.25 27.19
N LEU A 53 9.68 -2.59 27.36
CA LEU A 53 9.30 -1.47 26.50
C LEU A 53 10.35 -0.35 26.60
N PRO A 54 10.92 0.10 25.48
CA PRO A 54 11.88 1.19 25.50
C PRO A 54 11.17 2.50 25.90
N ASN A 55 11.55 3.07 27.03
CA ASN A 55 11.09 4.38 27.50
C ASN A 55 12.26 5.38 27.46
N ASN A 56 12.67 5.77 26.26
CA ASN A 56 13.73 6.76 26.09
C ASN A 56 13.15 8.18 26.18
N PRO A 57 13.86 9.13 26.82
CA PRO A 57 13.46 10.54 26.77
C PRO A 57 13.45 11.02 25.31
N ALA A 58 12.58 11.97 25.00
CA ALA A 58 12.51 12.56 23.67
C ALA A 58 13.90 13.06 23.23
N TYR A 59 14.40 12.54 22.10
CA TYR A 59 15.67 12.98 21.55
C TYR A 59 15.61 14.48 21.24
N ARG A 60 16.64 15.24 21.63
CA ARG A 60 16.84 16.59 21.09
C ARG A 60 17.20 16.44 19.61
N ALA A 61 16.29 16.85 18.73
CA ALA A 61 16.48 16.72 17.29
C ALA A 61 17.68 17.59 16.83
N ASN A 62 18.77 16.92 16.47
CA ASN A 62 19.87 17.51 15.71
C ASN A 62 19.76 16.96 14.28
N LEU A 63 20.00 17.79 13.26
CA LEU A 63 19.72 17.51 11.84
C LEU A 63 20.53 16.34 11.24
N GLU A 64 21.48 15.75 11.96
CA GLU A 64 22.52 14.85 11.40
C GLU A 64 22.28 13.34 11.57
N GLU A 65 21.24 12.89 12.25
CA GLU A 65 21.00 11.45 12.45
C GLU A 65 19.78 10.94 11.68
N SER A 66 19.88 10.89 10.35
CA SER A 66 19.03 10.05 9.50
C SER A 66 19.88 8.97 8.80
N LYS A 67 20.53 8.10 9.57
CA LYS A 67 21.09 6.86 9.00
C LYS A 67 19.95 5.86 8.87
N GLU A 68 19.39 5.80 7.67
CA GLU A 68 18.32 4.89 7.29
C GLU A 68 18.72 3.44 7.53
N TYR A 69 17.99 2.80 8.45
CA TYR A 69 18.11 1.37 8.72
C TYR A 69 17.37 0.64 7.60
N LYS A 70 18.11 0.00 6.69
CA LYS A 70 17.56 -0.89 5.65
C LYS A 70 17.03 -2.15 6.32
N ASP A 71 15.84 -2.06 6.86
CA ASP A 71 15.23 -3.18 7.54
C ASP A 71 14.81 -4.25 6.54
N ARG A 72 15.14 -5.49 6.90
CA ARG A 72 15.17 -6.69 6.08
C ARG A 72 13.77 -7.26 5.83
N TYR A 73 12.85 -6.45 5.33
CA TYR A 73 11.57 -6.97 4.82
C TYR A 73 11.78 -7.44 3.39
N LEU A 74 12.00 -8.75 3.24
CA LEU A 74 11.83 -9.57 2.04
C LEU A 74 11.48 -8.81 0.73
N ILE A 75 12.42 -8.05 0.17
CA ILE A 75 12.38 -7.61 -1.24
C ILE A 75 12.91 -8.76 -2.12
N SER A 76 12.65 -9.99 -1.71
CA SER A 76 13.53 -11.12 -2.02
C SER A 76 13.25 -11.82 -3.35
N CYS A 77 12.26 -11.40 -4.15
CA CYS A 77 12.25 -11.80 -5.56
C CYS A 77 11.26 -10.98 -6.39
N LEU A 78 11.59 -9.71 -6.66
CA LEU A 78 10.84 -8.93 -7.66
C LEU A 78 10.86 -9.61 -9.03
N ASP A 79 11.92 -10.36 -9.35
CA ASP A 79 12.06 -11.06 -10.61
C ASP A 79 11.04 -12.19 -10.78
N ASP A 80 10.79 -13.00 -9.74
CA ASP A 80 9.76 -14.05 -9.79
C ASP A 80 8.35 -13.46 -10.01
N LEU A 81 8.05 -12.34 -9.35
CA LEU A 81 6.78 -11.61 -9.51
C LEU A 81 6.60 -11.04 -10.92
N LEU A 82 7.69 -10.58 -11.55
CA LEU A 82 7.65 -10.05 -12.91
C LEU A 82 7.53 -11.16 -13.96
N ASP A 83 8.04 -12.36 -13.67
CA ASP A 83 7.89 -13.51 -14.56
C ASP A 83 6.42 -13.99 -14.64
N GLU A 84 5.64 -13.83 -13.57
CA GLU A 84 4.18 -14.08 -13.59
C GLU A 84 3.41 -13.14 -14.52
N LEU A 85 3.95 -11.96 -14.81
CA LEU A 85 3.34 -10.95 -15.67
C LEU A 85 3.63 -11.17 -17.17
N ARG A 86 4.40 -12.19 -17.53
CA ARG A 86 4.74 -12.49 -18.92
C ARG A 86 3.47 -12.78 -19.74
N GLY A 87 3.27 -12.00 -20.81
CA GLY A 87 2.16 -12.15 -21.75
C GLY A 87 0.97 -11.22 -21.50
N ALA A 88 0.94 -10.49 -20.38
CA ALA A 88 0.00 -9.40 -20.21
C ALA A 88 0.40 -8.20 -21.09
N CYS A 89 -0.58 -7.62 -21.79
CA CYS A 89 -0.38 -6.45 -22.65
C CYS A 89 -0.80 -5.13 -21.99
N VAL A 90 -1.54 -5.21 -20.88
CA VAL A 90 -2.08 -4.04 -20.15
C VAL A 90 -1.80 -4.24 -18.66
N PHE A 91 -1.25 -3.21 -18.03
CA PHE A 91 -0.94 -3.18 -16.61
C PHE A 91 -1.58 -1.96 -15.97
N SER A 92 -2.13 -2.14 -14.77
CA SER A 92 -2.58 -1.03 -13.91
C SER A 92 -1.80 -1.09 -12.61
N LYS A 93 -1.38 0.09 -12.12
CA LYS A 93 -0.67 0.22 -10.85
C LYS A 93 -1.56 0.96 -9.87
N ILE A 94 -1.83 0.34 -8.72
CA ILE A 94 -2.63 0.92 -7.65
C ILE A 94 -1.70 1.26 -6.48
N ASP A 95 -1.54 2.55 -6.22
CA ASP A 95 -0.75 3.04 -5.08
C ASP A 95 -1.68 3.40 -3.92
N LEU A 96 -1.61 2.63 -2.83
CA LEU A 96 -2.39 2.89 -1.61
C LEU A 96 -1.78 4.06 -0.84
N ARG A 97 -2.49 5.19 -0.79
CA ARG A 97 -2.09 6.37 0.00
C ARG A 97 -2.04 6.03 1.48
N SER A 98 -0.94 6.36 2.14
CA SER A 98 -0.79 6.15 3.59
C SER A 98 -1.07 4.71 4.04
N ARG A 99 -0.65 3.70 3.25
CA ARG A 99 -0.90 2.26 3.47
C ARG A 99 -0.89 1.82 4.94
N TYR A 100 0.14 2.21 5.70
CA TYR A 100 0.26 1.83 7.12
C TYR A 100 -0.82 2.43 8.02
N HIS A 101 -1.33 3.63 7.70
CA HIS A 101 -2.40 4.29 8.45
C HIS A 101 -3.76 3.64 8.22
N GLN A 102 -3.89 2.73 7.25
CA GLN A 102 -5.11 1.99 6.97
C GLN A 102 -5.21 0.67 7.77
N ILE A 103 -4.13 0.28 8.48
CA ILE A 103 -4.07 -0.97 9.25
C ILE A 103 -4.32 -0.65 10.73
N HIS A 104 -5.17 -1.43 11.40
CA HIS A 104 -5.39 -1.30 12.84
C HIS A 104 -4.26 -1.88 13.65
N MET A 105 -3.86 -1.17 14.70
CA MET A 105 -3.10 -1.76 15.79
C MET A 105 -4.04 -2.52 16.72
N LYS A 106 -3.67 -3.75 17.08
CA LYS A 106 -4.34 -4.47 18.15
C LYS A 106 -4.17 -3.69 19.47
N LYS A 107 -5.23 -3.57 20.26
CA LYS A 107 -5.10 -2.97 21.60
C LYS A 107 -4.15 -3.82 22.45
N GLY A 108 -3.21 -3.15 23.13
CA GLY A 108 -2.33 -3.79 24.10
C GLY A 108 -3.15 -4.44 25.21
N GLY A 109 -2.78 -5.68 25.56
CA GLY A 109 -3.28 -6.42 26.72
C GLY A 109 -2.31 -6.34 27.88
#